data_AF-A0A939B3R7-F1
#
_entry.id   AF-A0A939B3R7-F1
#
_cell.length_a   1.000
_cell.length_b   1.000
_cell.length_c   1.000
_cell.angle_alpha   90.00
_cell.angle_beta   90.00
_cell.angle_gamma   90.00
#
_symmetry.space_group_name_H-M   'P 1'
#
loop_
_entity.id
_entity.type
_entity.pdbx_description
1 polymer ?
#
loop_
_entity_poly.entity_id
_entity_poly.type
_entity_poly.pdbx_seq_one_letter_code
_entity_poly.pdbx_strand_id
1 'polypeptide(L)'
;MDFTGKIIAILNPKTGTSKSTGNEWKAQEYVIENHDQYPRKMCFEVFGADKISQFNIQMGEELTVSFDIDARQWRDRWFNSFRAWAVNRVAQQQPTAAMGAAAAGVAQAPFPPAQNAAVGDDPFASDSAAGDTSADDLPF
;
A
#
# COMPACT_ATOMS: atom_id res chain seq x y z
N MET A 1 24.81 3.20 -6.18
CA MET A 1 23.81 4.25 -5.88
C MET A 1 22.46 3.59 -5.65
N ASP A 2 21.51 4.23 -4.97
CA ASP A 2 20.22 3.61 -4.61
C ASP A 2 19.03 4.52 -4.95
N PHE A 3 17.90 3.91 -5.32
CA PHE A 3 16.64 4.61 -5.57
C PHE A 3 15.47 3.76 -5.05
N THR A 4 14.62 4.37 -4.22
CA THR A 4 13.45 3.70 -3.62
C THR A 4 12.17 4.25 -4.22
N GLY A 5 11.23 3.37 -4.51
CA GLY A 5 9.92 3.74 -5.00
C GLY A 5 9.12 2.56 -5.50
N LYS A 6 8.01 2.87 -6.16
CA LYS A 6 7.08 1.90 -6.72
C LYS A 6 7.34 1.63 -8.19
N ILE A 7 7.23 0.37 -8.59
CA ILE A 7 7.30 -0.02 -9.99
C ILE A 7 6.03 0.37 -10.72
N ILE A 8 6.16 1.21 -11.75
CA ILE A 8 5.05 1.76 -12.53
C ILE A 8 5.02 1.28 -13.98
N ALA A 9 6.06 0.58 -14.45
CA ALA A 9 6.04 -0.08 -15.75
C ALA A 9 7.09 -1.18 -15.81
N ILE A 10 6.77 -2.24 -16.56
CA ILE A 10 7.67 -3.33 -16.92
C ILE A 10 7.72 -3.37 -18.45
N LEU A 11 8.89 -3.11 -19.04
CA LEU A 11 9.07 -3.11 -20.49
C LEU A 11 9.36 -4.53 -20.99
N ASN A 12 9.34 -4.76 -22.30
CA ASN A 12 9.62 -6.10 -22.83
C ASN A 12 11.10 -6.50 -22.65
N PRO A 13 11.38 -7.79 -22.38
CA PRO A 13 12.75 -8.30 -22.31
C PRO A 13 13.46 -8.16 -23.64
N LYS A 14 14.68 -7.63 -23.59
CA LYS A 14 15.64 -7.67 -24.69
C LYS A 14 16.43 -8.95 -24.55
N THR A 15 16.51 -9.73 -25.62
CA THR A 15 17.39 -10.89 -25.71
C THR A 15 18.38 -10.67 -26.85
N GLY A 16 19.52 -11.32 -26.75
CA GLY A 16 20.50 -11.34 -27.83
C GLY A 16 21.62 -12.31 -27.51
N THR A 17 22.55 -12.44 -28.45
CA THR A 17 23.74 -13.29 -28.26
C THR A 17 24.94 -12.41 -27.97
N SER A 18 25.70 -12.74 -26.92
CA SER A 18 26.91 -12.01 -26.55
C SER A 18 27.95 -12.17 -27.65
N LYS A 19 28.48 -11.05 -28.15
CA LYS A 19 29.54 -11.08 -29.17
C LYS A 19 30.87 -11.62 -28.63
N SER A 20 31.09 -11.60 -27.32
CA SER A 20 32.36 -12.06 -26.72
C SER A 20 32.34 -13.53 -26.33
N THR A 21 31.21 -14.03 -25.84
CA THR A 21 31.10 -15.38 -25.25
C THR A 21 30.17 -16.30 -26.02
N GLY A 22 29.39 -15.78 -26.98
CA GLY A 22 28.38 -16.57 -27.69
C GLY A 22 27.16 -16.96 -26.85
N ASN A 23 27.14 -16.63 -25.56
CA ASN A 23 26.02 -16.93 -24.67
C ASN A 23 24.85 -15.98 -24.92
N GLU A 24 23.63 -16.51 -24.81
CA GLU A 24 22.43 -15.68 -24.83
C GLU A 24 22.39 -14.80 -23.58
N TRP A 25 22.18 -13.50 -23.79
CA TRP A 25 21.90 -12.56 -22.72
C TRP A 25 20.44 -12.14 -22.77
N LYS A 26 19.89 -11.89 -21.59
CA LYS A 26 18.56 -11.31 -21.40
C LYS A 26 18.70 -10.08 -20.52
N ALA A 27 18.11 -8.98 -20.94
CA ALA A 27 18.01 -7.75 -20.18
C ALA A 27 16.56 -7.30 -20.12
N GLN A 28 16.14 -6.78 -18.98
CA GLN A 28 14.76 -6.35 -18.76
C GLN A 28 14.77 -4.92 -18.22
N GLU A 29 13.94 -4.06 -18.81
CA GLU A 29 13.81 -2.67 -18.39
C GLU A 29 12.58 -2.47 -17.52
N TYR A 30 12.73 -1.67 -16.47
CA TYR A 30 11.71 -1.37 -15.49
C TYR A 30 11.68 0.13 -15.22
N VAL A 31 10.51 0.65 -14.86
CA VAL A 31 10.34 2.05 -14.46
C VAL A 31 9.89 2.10 -13.00
N ILE A 32 10.66 2.80 -12.19
CA ILE A 32 10.37 3.05 -10.77
C ILE A 32 10.06 4.53 -10.57
N GLU A 33 9.08 4.81 -9.72
CA GLU A 33 8.63 6.15 -9.35
C GLU A 33 8.70 6.30 -7.84
N ASN A 34 9.34 7.35 -7.33
CA ASN A 34 9.32 7.64 -5.89
C ASN A 34 8.00 8.30 -5.48
N HIS A 35 7.62 8.17 -4.21
CA HIS A 35 6.38 8.72 -3.64
C HIS A 35 6.59 10.09 -2.95
N ASP A 36 7.57 10.87 -3.39
CA ASP A 36 7.84 12.20 -2.85
C ASP A 36 6.81 13.23 -3.33
N GLN A 37 6.80 14.42 -2.73
CA GLN A 37 5.96 15.56 -3.15
C GLN A 37 6.13 15.89 -4.65
N TYR A 38 7.30 15.60 -5.22
CA TYR A 38 7.56 15.71 -6.65
C TYR A 38 8.07 14.36 -7.19
N PRO A 39 7.15 13.49 -7.67
CA PRO A 39 7.51 12.18 -8.19
C PRO A 39 8.47 12.27 -9.38
N ARG A 40 9.61 11.62 -9.23
CA ARG A 40 10.64 11.38 -10.24
C ARG A 40 10.56 9.93 -10.67
N LYS A 41 10.64 9.74 -11.97
CA LYS A 41 10.68 8.42 -12.60
C LYS A 41 12.09 8.11 -13.03
N MET A 42 12.52 6.88 -12.78
CA MET A 42 13.79 6.36 -13.26
C MET A 42 13.54 5.07 -14.05
N CYS A 43 14.07 5.01 -15.26
CA CYS A 43 14.12 3.78 -16.04
C CYS A 43 15.46 3.10 -15.81
N PHE A 44 15.46 1.83 -15.42
CA PHE A 44 16.66 1.05 -15.17
C PHE A 44 16.56 -0.32 -15.83
N GLU A 45 17.73 -0.91 -16.13
CA GLU A 45 17.86 -2.24 -16.70
C GLU A 45 18.39 -3.24 -15.66
N VAL A 46 17.84 -4.45 -15.69
CA VAL A 46 18.41 -5.62 -15.01
C VAL A 46 18.99 -6.54 -16.07
N PHE A 47 20.29 -6.85 -15.95
CA PHE A 47 20.99 -7.73 -16.88
C PHE A 47 21.16 -9.13 -16.30
N GLY A 48 20.90 -10.15 -17.12
CA GLY A 48 21.01 -11.57 -16.79
C GLY A 48 19.65 -12.21 -16.51
N ALA A 49 19.37 -13.33 -17.16
CA ALA A 49 18.14 -14.09 -16.95
C ALA A 49 17.98 -14.53 -15.48
N ASP A 50 19.10 -14.87 -14.82
CA ASP A 50 19.14 -15.26 -13.42
C ASP A 50 18.71 -14.12 -12.50
N LYS A 51 19.26 -12.91 -12.70
CA LYS A 51 18.92 -11.73 -11.89
C LYS A 51 17.47 -11.30 -12.09
N ILE A 52 16.98 -11.33 -13.35
CA ILE A 52 15.59 -11.00 -13.66
C ILE A 52 14.66 -11.97 -12.91
N SER A 53 14.97 -13.26 -12.94
CA SER A 53 14.18 -14.30 -12.26
C SER A 53 14.30 -14.20 -10.74
N GLN A 54 15.49 -13.88 -10.22
CA GLN A 54 15.75 -13.72 -8.79
C GLN A 54 15.02 -12.52 -8.20
N PHE A 55 15.03 -11.38 -8.89
CA PHE A 55 14.34 -10.19 -8.40
C PHE A 55 12.83 -10.30 -8.54
N ASN A 56 12.34 -11.04 -9.55
CA ASN A 56 10.92 -11.30 -9.82
C ASN A 56 10.04 -10.04 -9.65
N ILE A 57 10.51 -8.91 -10.15
CA ILE A 57 9.90 -7.59 -9.94
C ILE A 57 8.49 -7.57 -10.54
N GLN A 58 7.49 -7.25 -9.73
CA GLN A 58 6.10 -7.10 -10.17
C GLN A 58 5.67 -5.65 -10.26
N MET A 59 4.63 -5.43 -11.05
CA MET A 59 4.00 -4.11 -11.19
C MET A 59 3.40 -3.68 -9.85
N GLY A 60 3.66 -2.45 -9.44
CA GLY A 60 3.12 -1.87 -8.22
C GLY A 60 3.87 -2.23 -6.93
N GLU A 61 4.94 -3.01 -7.00
CA GLU A 61 5.79 -3.31 -5.84
C GLU A 61 6.67 -2.11 -5.44
N GLU A 62 6.92 -1.97 -4.15
CA GLU A 62 7.82 -0.95 -3.59
C GLU A 62 9.19 -1.56 -3.29
N LEU A 63 10.21 -1.06 -3.96
CA LEU A 63 11.55 -1.66 -4.00
C LEU A 63 12.61 -0.58 -3.84
N THR A 64 13.71 -0.91 -3.16
CA THR A 64 14.96 -0.14 -3.18
C THR A 64 15.90 -0.79 -4.20
N VAL A 65 16.16 -0.10 -5.29
CA VAL A 65 17.01 -0.57 -6.38
C VAL A 65 18.40 0.02 -6.22
N SER A 66 19.41 -0.84 -6.13
CA SER A 66 20.82 -0.46 -6.16
C SER A 66 21.36 -0.59 -7.59
N PHE A 67 21.89 0.50 -8.12
CA PHE A 67 22.33 0.62 -9.50
C PHE A 67 23.62 1.41 -9.65
N ASP A 68 24.24 1.20 -10.81
CA ASP A 68 25.37 1.98 -11.30
C ASP A 68 24.94 2.82 -12.50
N ILE A 69 25.55 4.00 -12.64
CA ILE A 69 25.31 4.93 -13.73
C ILE A 69 26.48 4.82 -14.70
N ASP A 70 26.16 4.54 -15.96
CA ASP A 70 27.11 4.56 -17.06
C ASP A 70 26.61 5.50 -18.17
N ALA A 71 27.51 6.03 -18.98
CA ALA A 71 27.19 6.90 -20.09
C ALA A 71 27.68 6.27 -21.40
N ARG A 72 26.75 5.95 -22.29
CA ARG A 72 27.06 5.41 -23.62
C ARG A 72 26.84 6.46 -24.70
N GLN A 73 27.84 6.64 -25.56
CA GLN A 73 27.69 7.45 -26.75
C GLN A 73 27.00 6.63 -27.85
N TRP A 74 25.95 7.19 -28.44
CA TRP A 74 25.24 6.60 -29.57
C TRP A 74 24.82 7.70 -30.53
N ARG A 75 25.27 7.63 -31.79
CA ARG A 75 24.98 8.61 -32.85
C ARG A 75 25.22 10.06 -32.38
N ASP A 76 26.42 10.32 -31.88
CA ASP A 76 26.87 11.64 -31.35
C ASP A 76 26.06 12.20 -30.17
N ARG A 77 25.13 11.43 -29.61
CA ARG A 77 24.40 11.77 -28.38
C ARG A 77 24.80 10.83 -27.26
N TRP A 78 24.94 11.39 -26.07
CA TRP A 78 25.19 10.61 -24.85
C TRP A 78 23.87 10.20 -24.20
N PHE A 79 23.80 8.94 -23.79
CA PHE A 79 22.67 8.38 -23.06
C PHE A 79 23.17 7.78 -21.76
N ASN A 80 22.48 8.10 -20.67
CA ASN A 80 22.71 7.42 -19.40
C ASN A 80 22.07 6.04 -19.43
N SER A 81 22.79 5.07 -18.90
CA SER A 81 22.34 3.71 -18.67
C SER A 81 22.37 3.46 -17.18
N PHE A 82 21.23 3.13 -16.60
CA PHE A 82 21.11 2.78 -15.19
C PHE A 82 21.03 1.25 -15.09
N ARG A 83 22.10 0.61 -14.60
CA ARG A 83 22.14 -0.85 -14.49
C ARG A 83 21.96 -1.26 -13.03
N ALA A 84 20.86 -1.93 -12.74
CA ALA A 84 20.59 -2.46 -11.42
C ALA A 84 21.38 -3.75 -11.17
N TRP A 85 22.08 -3.82 -10.04
CA TRP A 85 22.84 -4.99 -9.64
C TRP A 85 22.26 -5.68 -8.40
N ALA A 86 21.51 -4.97 -7.56
CA ALA A 86 20.74 -5.50 -6.45
C ALA A 86 19.38 -4.80 -6.31
N VAL A 87 18.40 -5.52 -5.78
CA VAL A 87 17.06 -5.03 -5.49
C VAL A 87 16.66 -5.53 -4.12
N ASN A 88 16.35 -4.62 -3.22
CA ASN A 88 15.85 -4.92 -1.89
C ASN A 88 14.35 -4.63 -1.85
N ARG A 89 13.56 -5.65 -1.51
CA ARG A 89 12.12 -5.49 -1.31
C ARG A 89 11.93 -4.75 0.00
N VAL A 90 11.35 -3.55 -0.06
CA VAL A 90 10.89 -2.89 1.15
C VAL A 90 9.67 -3.69 1.55
N ALA A 91 9.80 -4.55 2.58
CA ALA A 91 8.63 -5.25 3.08
C ALA A 91 7.61 -4.17 3.43
N GLN A 92 6.51 -4.10 2.67
CA GLN A 92 5.35 -3.41 3.17
C GLN A 92 5.00 -4.16 4.45
N GLN A 93 5.32 -3.55 5.58
CA GLN A 93 4.62 -3.83 6.81
C GLN A 93 3.16 -3.63 6.43
N GLN A 94 2.47 -4.75 6.19
CA GLN A 94 1.03 -4.76 6.26
C GLN A 94 0.71 -3.97 7.52
N PRO A 95 -0.11 -2.90 7.44
CA PRO A 95 -0.70 -2.36 8.64
C PRO A 95 -1.43 -3.55 9.24
N THR A 96 -0.86 -4.15 10.28
CA THR A 96 -1.58 -5.07 11.14
C THR A 96 -2.77 -4.24 11.55
N ALA A 97 -3.94 -4.58 11.01
CA ALA A 97 -5.17 -3.90 11.34
C ALA A 97 -5.21 -3.84 12.86
N ALA A 98 -5.07 -2.63 13.41
CA ALA A 98 -5.33 -2.36 14.79
C ALA A 98 -6.82 -2.63 14.96
N MET A 99 -7.12 -3.89 15.30
CA MET A 99 -8.45 -4.34 15.67
C MET A 99 -8.87 -3.48 16.85
N GLY A 100 -9.79 -2.57 16.53
CA GLY A 100 -10.74 -1.89 17.40
C GLY A 100 -10.42 -1.81 18.89
N ALA A 101 -10.22 -0.58 19.35
CA ALA A 101 -10.63 -0.19 20.67
C ALA A 101 -12.07 -0.68 20.96
N ALA A 102 -12.23 -1.52 21.99
CA ALA A 102 -13.48 -1.67 22.70
C ALA A 102 -13.18 -1.39 24.18
N ALA A 103 -13.53 -0.17 24.57
CA ALA A 103 -13.62 0.25 25.95
C ALA A 103 -14.76 -0.49 26.68
N ALA A 104 -14.63 -0.49 28.01
CA ALA A 104 -15.67 -0.70 29.02
C ALA A 104 -16.11 -2.15 29.32
N GLY A 105 -15.68 -2.62 30.49
CA GLY A 105 -16.24 -3.77 31.19
C GLY A 105 -15.88 -3.69 32.67
N VAL A 106 -16.52 -2.75 33.37
CA VAL A 106 -16.42 -2.62 34.84
C VAL A 106 -16.89 -3.91 35.52
N ALA A 107 -16.06 -4.41 36.43
CA ALA A 107 -16.37 -5.56 37.27
C ALA A 107 -17.51 -5.19 38.25
N GLN A 108 -18.66 -5.84 38.13
CA GLN A 108 -19.70 -5.81 39.16
C GLN A 108 -19.56 -7.06 40.06
N ALA A 109 -19.31 -6.82 41.34
CA ALA A 109 -19.45 -7.82 42.40
C ALA A 109 -20.94 -7.97 42.79
N PRO A 110 -21.43 -9.18 43.12
CA PRO A 110 -22.82 -9.40 43.47
C PRO A 110 -23.08 -9.03 44.94
N PHE A 111 -23.99 -8.09 45.19
CA PHE A 111 -24.59 -7.87 46.50
C PHE A 111 -25.88 -8.71 46.64
N PRO A 112 -26.18 -9.28 47.82
CA PRO A 112 -27.33 -10.16 48.03
C PRO A 112 -28.67 -9.39 48.10
N PRO A 113 -29.82 -10.08 47.86
CA PRO A 113 -31.12 -9.44 47.82
C PRO A 113 -31.69 -9.24 49.22
N ALA A 114 -32.20 -8.03 49.49
CA ALA A 114 -33.07 -7.75 50.62
C ALA A 114 -34.52 -7.62 50.14
N GLN A 115 -35.36 -8.48 50.69
CA GLN A 115 -36.83 -8.50 50.63
C GLN A 115 -37.45 -7.27 51.31
N ASN A 116 -38.48 -6.65 50.71
CA ASN A 116 -39.89 -6.69 51.13
C ASN A 116 -40.71 -5.47 50.64
N ALA A 117 -41.94 -5.78 50.19
CA ALA A 117 -43.22 -5.05 50.41
C ALA A 117 -43.36 -3.60 49.90
N ALA A 118 -44.50 -3.06 49.45
CA ALA A 118 -45.85 -3.54 49.15
C ALA A 118 -46.65 -2.30 48.65
N VAL A 119 -47.55 -2.50 47.68
CA VAL A 119 -48.88 -1.84 47.52
C VAL A 119 -48.98 -0.37 47.09
N GLY A 120 -49.87 -0.12 46.11
CA GLY A 120 -50.62 1.13 45.90
C GLY A 120 -50.67 1.61 44.45
N ASP A 121 -51.32 0.87 43.54
CA ASP A 121 -52.56 1.30 42.84
C ASP A 121 -53.18 2.62 43.34
N ASP A 122 -53.30 3.62 42.46
CA ASP A 122 -54.57 4.28 42.17
C ASP A 122 -54.50 5.10 40.84
N PRO A 123 -55.63 5.26 40.13
CA PRO A 123 -55.74 5.62 38.71
C PRO A 123 -56.24 7.07 38.51
N PHE A 124 -56.59 7.41 37.26
CA PHE A 124 -57.15 8.68 36.75
C PHE A 124 -56.14 9.72 36.22
N ALA A 125 -55.96 9.75 34.89
CA ALA A 125 -56.60 10.77 34.06
C ALA A 125 -56.32 10.48 32.57
N SER A 126 -57.40 10.51 31.80
CA SER A 126 -57.51 10.18 30.38
C SER A 126 -57.22 11.38 29.46
N ASP A 127 -56.76 11.02 28.26
CA ASP A 127 -57.07 11.62 26.96
C ASP A 127 -56.46 13.00 26.61
N SER A 128 -55.68 13.02 25.52
CA SER A 128 -56.04 13.75 24.29
C SER A 128 -54.87 13.90 23.31
N ALA A 129 -55.25 13.72 22.04
CA ALA A 129 -54.74 14.39 20.84
C ALA A 129 -53.47 13.86 20.12
N ALA A 130 -53.77 13.28 18.96
CA ALA A 130 -52.90 13.13 17.81
C ALA A 130 -52.28 14.46 17.33
N GLY A 131 -51.10 14.38 16.71
CA GLY A 131 -50.44 15.51 16.08
C GLY A 131 -49.17 15.09 15.34
N ASP A 132 -49.36 14.44 14.19
CA ASP A 132 -48.36 14.29 13.13
C ASP A 132 -47.85 15.67 12.67
N THR A 133 -46.54 15.91 12.71
CA THR A 133 -45.88 16.85 11.79
C THR A 133 -44.44 16.39 11.56
N SER A 134 -44.26 15.70 10.43
CA SER A 134 -42.98 15.63 9.74
C SER A 134 -42.60 17.04 9.27
N ALA A 135 -41.41 17.53 9.64
CA ALA A 135 -40.79 18.70 9.02
C ALA A 135 -39.27 18.62 9.21
N ASP A 136 -38.67 17.74 8.40
CA ASP A 136 -37.29 17.77 7.97
C ASP A 136 -37.16 18.95 6.99
N ASP A 137 -36.54 20.07 7.39
CA ASP A 137 -36.09 21.10 6.46
C ASP A 137 -34.90 21.89 7.03
N LEU A 138 -33.70 21.53 6.56
CA LEU A 138 -32.41 22.16 6.87
C LEU A 138 -32.15 23.29 5.85
N PRO A 139 -31.91 24.55 6.29
CA PRO A 139 -31.54 25.62 5.36
C PRO A 139 -30.05 25.56 4.97
N PHE A 140 -29.80 25.88 3.70
CA PHE A 140 -28.51 26.14 3.04
C PHE A 140 -27.69 27.26 3.69
#